data_AF-A0A2T0MKR9-F1
#
_entry.id   AF-A0A2T0MKR9-F1
#
_cell.length_a   1.000
_cell.length_b   1.000
_cell.length_c   1.000
_cell.angle_alpha   90.00
_cell.angle_beta   90.00
_cell.angle_gamma   90.00
#
_symmetry.space_group_name_H-M   'P 1'
#
loop_
_entity.id
_entity.type
_entity.pdbx_description
1 polymer ?
#
loop_
_entity_poly.entity_id
_entity_poly.type
_entity_poly.pdbx_seq_one_letter_code
_entity_poly.pdbx_strand_id
1 'polypeptide(L)' 'TLLVSDNGVGLGEGGRRSGLRNIEERAGRLGGSVELESAEEGGTRLHWRIPL' A
#
# COMPACT_ATOMS: atom_id res chain seq x y z
N THR A 1 -4.19 5.60 11.30
CA THR A 1 -4.36 5.16 9.89
C THR A 1 -3.78 6.20 8.96
N LEU A 2 -3.14 5.75 7.88
CA LEU A 2 -2.59 6.59 6.81
C LEU A 2 -3.12 6.09 5.47
N LEU A 3 -3.52 7.02 4.61
CA LEU A 3 -4.03 6.77 3.27
C LEU A 3 -3.13 7.46 2.25
N VAL A 4 -2.67 6.72 1.25
CA VAL A 4 -2.00 7.27 0.07
C VAL A 4 -2.79 6.89 -1.16
N SER A 5 -3.05 7.86 -2.03
CA SER A 5 -3.62 7.64 -3.36
C SER A 5 -2.72 8.29 -4.38
N ASP A 6 -2.48 7.60 -5.48
CA ASP A 6 -1.88 8.17 -6.69
C ASP A 6 -2.86 8.08 -7.85
N ASN A 7 -2.67 8.92 -8.86
CA ASN A 7 -3.43 8.96 -10.11
C ASN A 7 -2.61 8.41 -11.29
N GLY A 8 -1.65 7.52 -11.01
CA GLY A 8 -0.82 6.88 -12.02
C GLY A 8 -1.56 5.79 -12.78
N VAL A 9 -0.82 4.87 -13.39
CA VAL A 9 -1.40 3.75 -14.16
C VAL A 9 -1.66 2.50 -13.30
N GLY A 10 -1.45 2.58 -11.98
CA GLY A 10 -1.58 1.46 -11.05
C GLY A 10 -0.32 0.59 -10.93
N LEU A 11 -0.48 -0.57 -10.30
CA LEU A 11 0.60 -1.54 -10.09
C LEU A 11 0.87 -2.33 -11.37
N GLY A 12 2.01 -2.12 -12.01
CA GLY A 12 2.44 -2.91 -13.17
C GLY A 12 2.79 -4.35 -12.81
N GLU A 13 2.48 -5.30 -13.69
CA GLU A 13 2.90 -6.69 -13.55
C GLU A 13 4.43 -6.80 -13.56
N GLY A 14 5.01 -7.29 -12.46
CA GLY A 14 6.46 -7.51 -12.36
C GLY A 14 7.30 -6.30 -11.91
N GLY A 15 6.67 -5.19 -11.49
CA GLY A 15 7.39 -4.05 -10.92
C GLY A 15 8.17 -4.36 -9.62
N ARG A 16 9.11 -3.49 -9.25
CA ARG A 16 9.92 -3.65 -8.03
C ARG A 16 9.04 -3.50 -6.78
N ARG A 17 8.70 -4.63 -6.13
CA ARG A 17 7.81 -4.66 -4.94
C ARG A 17 8.52 -4.56 -3.59
N SER A 18 9.84 -4.31 -3.56
CA SER A 18 10.59 -4.24 -2.29
C SER A 18 10.10 -3.12 -1.37
N GLY A 19 9.61 -2.00 -1.93
CA GLY A 19 9.01 -0.91 -1.15
C GLY A 19 7.72 -1.34 -0.45
N LEU A 20 6.80 -2.00 -1.17
CA LEU A 20 5.54 -2.50 -0.62
C LEU A 20 5.78 -3.56 0.47
N ARG A 21 6.70 -4.50 0.22
CA ARG A 21 7.11 -5.50 1.23
C ARG A 21 7.66 -4.85 2.50
N ASN A 22 8.47 -3.80 2.37
CA ASN A 22 8.98 -3.08 3.55
C ASN A 22 7.86 -2.41 4.35
N ILE A 23 6.84 -1.88 3.68
CA ILE A 23 5.68 -1.25 4.32
C ILE A 23 4.84 -2.31 5.04
N GLU A 24 4.56 -3.44 4.40
CA GLU A 24 3.88 -4.60 4.99
C GLU A 24 4.62 -5.14 6.22
N GLU A 25 5.94 -5.35 6.15
CA GLU A 25 6.74 -5.84 7.28
C GLU A 25 6.70 -4.86 8.46
N ARG A 26 6.83 -3.56 8.19
CA ARG A 26 6.75 -2.52 9.23
C ARG A 26 5.38 -2.46 9.88
N ALA A 27 4.31 -2.62 9.10
CA ALA A 27 2.97 -2.70 9.63
C ALA A 27 2.81 -3.91 10.56
N GLY A 28 3.22 -5.10 10.10
CA GLY A 28 3.16 -6.33 10.89
C GLY A 28 3.94 -6.25 12.20
N ARG A 29 5.13 -5.64 12.20
CA ARG A 29 5.92 -5.39 13.43
C ARG A 29 5.21 -4.56 14.48
N LEU A 30 4.27 -3.72 14.06
CA LEU A 30 3.49 -2.86 14.95
C LEU A 30 2.07 -3.41 15.20
N GLY A 31 1.79 -4.67 14.85
CA GLY A 31 0.46 -5.27 14.98
C GLY A 31 -0.58 -4.67 14.03
N GLY A 32 -0.13 -4.01 12.96
CA GLY A 32 -0.95 -3.34 11.97
C GLY A 32 -1.10 -4.11 10.66
N SER A 33 -1.76 -3.48 9.70
CA SER A 33 -2.04 -4.03 8.37
C SER A 33 -1.87 -3.01 7.26
N VAL A 34 -1.66 -3.51 6.04
CA VAL A 34 -1.58 -2.73 4.81
C VAL A 34 -2.51 -3.36 3.78
N GLU A 35 -3.34 -2.55 3.13
CA GLU A 35 -4.18 -2.95 2.00
C GLU A 35 -3.79 -2.12 0.77
N LEU A 36 -3.78 -2.76 -0.39
CA LEU A 36 -3.51 -2.13 -1.68
C LEU A 36 -4.71 -2.38 -2.60
N GLU A 37 -5.19 -1.32 -3.21
CA GLU A 37 -6.33 -1.35 -4.12
C GLU A 37 -5.98 -0.62 -5.43
N SER A 38 -6.49 -1.12 -6.55
CA SER A 38 -6.56 -0.34 -7.78
C SER A 38 -7.70 0.67 -7.63
N ALA A 39 -7.44 1.95 -7.86
CA ALA A 39 -8.49 2.96 -7.81
C ALA A 39 -9.29 2.95 -9.13
N GLU A 40 -10.62 3.14 -9.06
CA GLU A 40 -11.54 3.09 -10.22
C GLU A 40 -11.15 4.09 -11.33
N GLU A 41 -10.61 5.25 -10.95
CA GLU A 41 -10.19 6.31 -11.89
C GLU A 41 -8.75 6.11 -12.40
N GLY A 42 -8.09 5.01 -12.04
CA GLY A 42 -6.68 4.75 -12.27
C GLY A 42 -5.82 4.97 -11.00
N GLY A 43 -4.60 4.45 -11.03
CA GLY A 43 -3.63 4.58 -9.95
C GLY A 43 -3.74 3.52 -8.87
N THR A 44 -3.05 3.75 -7.75
CA THR A 44 -3.00 2.84 -6.59
C THR A 44 -3.47 3.56 -5.33
N ARG A 45 -4.20 2.84 -4.49
CA ARG A 45 -4.55 3.27 -3.14
C ARG A 45 -3.90 2.34 -2.12
N LEU A 46 -3.22 2.91 -1.14
CA LEU A 46 -2.56 2.21 -0.04
C LEU A 46 -3.17 2.65 1.28
N HIS A 47 -3.77 1.70 2.01
CA HIS A 47 -4.30 1.90 3.35
C HIS A 47 -3.35 1.28 4.37
N TRP A 48 -2.77 2.08 5.27
CA TRP A 48 -1.91 1.59 6.34
C TRP A 48 -2.55 1.84 7.71
N ARG A 49 -2.80 0.78 8.48
CA ARG A 49 -3.42 0.84 9.81
C ARG A 49 -2.47 0.29 10.86
N ILE A 50 -2.26 1.05 11.94
CA ILE A 50 -1.45 0.69 13.10
C ILE A 50 -2.29 0.93 14.36
N PRO A 51 -2.42 -0.04 15.27
CA PRO A 51 -3.00 0.18 16.60
C PRO A 51 -2.18 1.19 17.41
N LEU A 52 -2.85 2.06 18.18
CA LEU A 52 -2.21 2.99 19.10
C LEU A 52 -2.04 2.39 20.49
#